data_AF-A0A401LPR7-F1
#
_entry.id   AF-A0A401LPR7-F1
#
_cell.length_a   1.000
_cell.length_b   1.000
_cell.length_c   1.000
_cell.angle_alpha   90.00
_cell.angle_beta   90.00
_cell.angle_gamma   90.00
#
_symmetry.space_group_name_H-M   'P 1'
#
loop_
_entity.id
_entity.type
_entity.pdbx_description
1 polymer ?
#
loop_
_entity_poly.entity_id
_entity_poly.type
_entity_poly.pdbx_seq_one_letter_code
_entity_poly.pdbx_strand_id
1 'polypeptide(L)'
;MEMNEYIPRPQDTQGIELPESLKGLSEAMAAHTHELWAYQQYLEGWRYAPENDNKEKKTPKMVPYDKLPDVEKEDSLREATEVFKFIYLNGYEIQNKKNETSYNPVKKGWKWATVTLIFFFLLLLAFIALGAVKVCTGMFPSTNEVYMSIIYLVIACAFLLGITKIILKLIALYTDVLRKEHEVLSELYTEEQKKEIIRKNKNRI
;
A
#
# COMPACT_ATOMS: atom_id res chain seq x y z
N MET A 1 -43.30 34.77 6.20
CA MET A 1 -42.17 33.85 5.99
C MET A 1 -41.95 33.15 7.32
N GLU A 2 -42.39 31.91 7.46
CA GLU A 2 -41.98 31.09 8.60
C GLU A 2 -40.48 30.82 8.43
N MET A 3 -39.65 31.35 9.34
CA MET A 3 -38.30 30.83 9.51
C MET A 3 -38.45 29.43 10.10
N ASN A 4 -38.07 28.41 9.35
CA ASN A 4 -37.86 27.08 9.92
C ASN A 4 -36.79 27.19 11.01
N GLU A 5 -37.23 27.23 12.27
CA GLU A 5 -36.37 27.29 13.44
C GLU A 5 -35.53 26.01 13.50
N TYR A 6 -34.21 26.15 13.66
CA TYR A 6 -33.31 25.02 13.82
C TYR A 6 -33.50 24.43 15.23
N ILE A 7 -34.20 23.30 15.31
CA ILE A 7 -34.47 22.58 16.56
C ILE A 7 -33.69 21.25 16.54
N PRO A 8 -32.38 21.25 16.89
CA PRO A 8 -31.56 20.04 16.89
C PRO A 8 -32.03 19.06 17.97
N ARG A 9 -31.89 17.78 17.69
CA ARG A 9 -32.12 16.69 18.65
C ARG A 9 -30.84 15.85 18.77
N PRO A 10 -29.84 16.32 19.52
CA PRO A 10 -28.61 15.56 19.69
C PRO A 10 -28.92 14.22 20.35
N GLN A 11 -28.26 13.17 19.89
CA GLN A 11 -28.40 11.85 20.47
C GLN A 11 -27.56 11.78 21.75
N ASP A 12 -28.15 11.26 22.82
CA ASP A 12 -27.47 11.16 24.10
C ASP A 12 -26.47 10.00 24.09
N THR A 13 -25.19 10.34 24.27
CA THR A 13 -24.07 9.40 24.40
C THR A 13 -23.65 9.22 25.86
N GLN A 14 -24.32 9.87 26.81
CA GLN A 14 -24.07 9.68 28.24
C GLN A 14 -24.37 8.24 28.65
N GLY A 15 -23.43 7.63 29.39
CA GLY A 15 -23.53 6.23 29.82
C GLY A 15 -23.06 5.19 28.78
N ILE A 16 -22.65 5.59 27.57
CA ILE A 16 -22.00 4.68 26.62
C ILE A 16 -20.52 4.51 27.00
N GLU A 17 -20.17 3.29 27.42
CA GLU A 17 -18.78 2.90 27.68
C GLU A 17 -18.18 2.24 26.45
N LEU A 18 -17.06 2.80 25.95
CA LEU A 18 -16.33 2.21 24.84
C LEU A 18 -15.46 1.04 25.29
N PRO A 19 -15.34 -0.03 24.48
CA PRO A 19 -14.34 -1.07 24.68
C PRO A 19 -12.92 -0.51 24.78
N GLU A 20 -12.07 -1.13 25.59
CA GLU A 20 -10.66 -0.74 25.76
C GLU A 20 -9.88 -0.73 24.44
N SER A 21 -10.24 -1.62 23.52
CA SER A 21 -9.66 -1.68 22.17
C SER A 21 -9.85 -0.39 21.36
N LEU A 22 -10.90 0.40 21.65
CA LEU A 22 -11.21 1.64 20.97
C LEU A 22 -10.57 2.86 21.63
N LYS A 23 -10.13 2.78 22.89
CA LYS A 23 -9.43 3.91 23.54
C LYS A 23 -8.15 4.29 22.80
N GLY A 24 -7.36 3.29 22.39
CA GLY A 24 -6.18 3.53 21.57
C GLY A 24 -6.51 4.07 20.18
N LEU A 25 -7.68 3.72 19.63
CA LEU A 25 -8.16 4.27 18.36
C LEU A 25 -8.61 5.74 18.52
N SER A 26 -9.24 6.10 19.64
CA SER A 26 -9.59 7.47 19.99
C SER A 26 -8.36 8.37 20.05
N GLU A 27 -7.30 7.95 20.74
CA GLU A 27 -6.04 8.71 20.81
C GLU A 27 -5.42 8.87 19.41
N ALA A 28 -5.41 7.81 18.61
CA ALA A 28 -4.91 7.87 17.23
C ALA A 28 -5.72 8.82 16.34
N MET A 29 -7.05 8.85 16.51
CA MET A 29 -7.93 9.76 15.77
C MET A 29 -7.73 11.22 16.23
N ALA A 30 -7.56 11.46 17.53
CA ALA A 30 -7.24 12.79 18.05
C ALA A 30 -5.91 13.31 17.50
N ALA A 31 -4.86 12.48 17.53
CA ALA A 31 -3.56 12.81 16.98
C ALA A 31 -3.64 13.10 15.47
N HIS A 32 -4.33 12.25 14.71
CA HIS A 32 -4.49 12.45 13.26
C HIS A 32 -5.25 13.74 12.91
N THR A 33 -6.28 14.07 13.69
CA THR A 33 -7.06 15.30 13.49
C THR A 33 -6.20 16.53 13.75
N HIS A 34 -5.35 16.50 14.79
CA HIS A 34 -4.38 17.56 15.08
C HIS A 34 -3.34 17.70 13.97
N GLU A 35 -2.81 16.59 13.45
CA GLU A 35 -1.87 16.61 12.32
C GLU A 35 -2.49 17.22 11.06
N LEU A 36 -3.74 16.87 10.74
CA LEU A 36 -4.44 17.44 9.60
C LEU A 36 -4.68 18.94 9.76
N TRP A 37 -5.10 19.37 10.95
CA TRP A 37 -5.20 20.78 11.29
C TRP A 37 -3.85 21.49 11.13
N ALA A 38 -2.78 20.97 11.73
CA ALA A 38 -1.45 21.56 11.67
C ALA A 38 -0.93 21.65 10.23
N TYR A 39 -1.22 20.64 9.40
CA TYR A 39 -0.88 20.64 7.98
C TYR A 39 -1.63 21.73 7.21
N GLN A 40 -2.94 21.88 7.44
CA GLN A 40 -3.74 22.96 6.84
C GLN A 40 -3.20 24.34 7.25
N GLN A 41 -2.91 24.52 8.54
CA GLN A 41 -2.32 25.76 9.05
C GLN A 41 -0.93 26.04 8.43
N TYR A 42 -0.10 25.01 8.27
CA TYR A 42 1.20 25.13 7.60
C TYR A 42 1.03 25.65 6.16
N LEU A 43 0.09 25.10 5.39
CA LEU A 43 -0.19 25.56 4.02
C LEU A 43 -0.66 27.02 3.97
N GLU A 44 -1.38 27.46 5.00
CA GLU A 44 -1.79 28.85 5.15
C GLU A 44 -0.68 29.78 5.67
N GLY A 45 0.52 29.26 5.94
CA GLY A 45 1.68 30.03 6.39
C GLY A 45 1.74 30.26 7.90
N TRP A 46 0.99 29.49 8.69
CA TRP A 46 1.13 29.50 10.14
C TRP A 46 2.45 28.88 10.58
N ARG A 47 3.02 29.42 11.67
CA ARG A 47 4.26 28.92 12.26
C ARG A 47 4.16 28.78 13.77
N TYR A 48 5.05 27.96 14.32
CA TYR A 48 5.21 27.83 15.76
C TYR A 48 5.66 29.15 16.39
N ALA A 49 5.03 29.50 17.52
CA ALA A 49 5.50 30.52 18.45
C ALA A 49 4.92 30.24 19.85
N PRO A 50 5.57 30.68 20.94
CA PRO A 50 5.06 30.45 22.29
C PRO A 50 3.72 31.14 22.58
N GLU A 51 3.39 32.20 21.84
CA GLU A 51 2.15 32.96 21.98
C GLU A 51 1.36 32.98 20.66
N ASN A 52 0.03 33.13 20.77
CA ASN A 52 -0.83 33.26 19.60
C ASN A 52 -0.75 34.68 19.02
N ASP A 53 -0.52 34.79 17.71
CA ASP A 53 -0.63 36.04 16.97
C ASP A 53 -1.25 35.78 15.59
N ASN A 54 -2.50 36.20 15.41
CA ASN A 54 -3.22 36.00 14.16
C ASN A 54 -2.71 36.89 13.01
N LYS A 55 -2.15 38.06 13.31
CA LYS A 55 -1.62 38.97 12.28
C LYS A 55 -0.37 38.39 11.67
N GLU A 56 0.50 37.85 12.53
CA GLU A 56 1.72 37.20 12.11
C GLU A 56 1.54 35.71 11.77
N LYS A 57 0.34 35.13 11.94
CA LYS A 57 0.06 33.70 11.77
C LYS A 57 0.97 32.82 12.62
N LYS A 58 0.89 33.00 13.93
CA LYS A 58 1.69 32.28 14.93
C LYS A 58 0.78 31.60 15.94
N THR A 59 1.14 30.38 16.34
CA THR A 59 0.41 29.65 17.38
C THR A 59 1.32 28.63 18.08
N PRO A 60 1.15 28.39 19.40
CA PRO A 60 1.92 27.38 20.13
C PRO A 60 1.50 25.95 19.77
N LYS A 61 0.35 25.80 19.10
CA LYS A 61 -0.20 24.50 18.71
C LYS A 61 0.50 23.86 17.50
N MET A 62 1.40 24.57 16.81
CA MET A 62 2.24 24.01 15.73
C MET A 62 3.37 23.12 16.27
N VAL A 63 2.99 22.09 17.02
CA VAL A 63 3.86 21.08 17.62
C VAL A 63 3.24 19.69 17.39
N PRO A 64 4.02 18.60 17.47
CA PRO A 64 3.46 17.25 17.49
C PRO A 64 2.38 17.11 18.58
N TYR A 65 1.36 16.29 18.33
CA TYR A 65 0.24 16.07 19.26
C TYR A 65 0.71 15.71 20.69
N ASP A 66 1.77 14.90 20.80
CA ASP A 66 2.36 14.49 22.09
C ASP A 66 2.95 15.64 22.91
N LYS A 67 3.18 16.80 22.29
CA LYS A 67 3.73 18.00 22.94
C LYS A 67 2.68 19.06 23.22
N LEU A 68 1.41 18.80 22.90
CA LEU A 68 0.33 19.69 23.28
C LEU A 68 0.14 19.68 24.80
N PRO A 69 -0.39 20.77 25.38
CA PRO A 69 -0.82 20.78 26.77
C PRO A 69 -1.86 19.69 27.04
N ASP A 70 -1.80 19.07 28.22
CA ASP A 70 -2.70 17.97 28.61
C ASP A 70 -4.18 18.35 28.45
N VAL A 71 -4.54 19.58 28.80
CA VAL A 71 -5.92 20.10 28.64
C VAL A 71 -6.39 20.05 27.19
N GLU A 72 -5.54 20.43 26.22
CA GLU A 72 -5.91 20.40 24.80
C GLU A 72 -5.96 18.98 24.24
N LYS A 73 -5.08 18.11 24.75
CA LYS A 73 -5.10 16.69 24.41
C LYS A 73 -6.38 16.03 24.91
N GLU A 74 -6.77 16.30 26.14
CA GLU A 74 -7.99 15.78 26.77
C GLU A 74 -9.24 16.21 26.01
N ASP A 75 -9.32 17.47 25.58
CA ASP A 75 -10.42 17.95 24.74
C ASP A 75 -10.47 17.23 23.39
N SER A 76 -9.34 17.10 22.72
CA SER A 76 -9.25 16.40 21.43
C SER A 76 -9.61 14.90 21.56
N LEU A 77 -9.17 14.27 22.64
CA LEU A 77 -9.48 12.87 22.95
C LEU A 77 -10.97 12.69 23.28
N ARG A 78 -11.56 13.65 24.01
CA ARG A 78 -13.00 13.67 24.31
C ARG A 78 -13.82 13.76 23.02
N GLU A 79 -13.46 14.66 22.11
CA GLU A 79 -14.11 14.79 20.80
C GLU A 79 -14.02 13.49 19.98
N ALA A 80 -12.82 12.90 19.88
CA ALA A 80 -12.64 11.62 19.18
C ALA A 80 -13.45 10.49 19.83
N THR A 81 -13.50 10.45 21.16
CA THR A 81 -14.26 9.45 21.93
C THR A 81 -15.77 9.56 21.67
N GLU A 82 -16.31 10.78 21.61
CA GLU A 82 -17.74 10.99 21.32
C GLU A 82 -18.14 10.49 19.93
N VAL A 83 -17.26 10.63 18.92
CA VAL A 83 -17.49 10.04 17.59
C VAL A 83 -17.64 8.53 17.68
N PHE A 84 -16.74 7.85 18.40
CA PHE A 84 -16.81 6.40 18.53
C PHE A 84 -18.01 5.94 19.37
N LYS A 85 -18.37 6.68 20.42
CA LYS A 85 -19.60 6.39 21.20
C LYS A 85 -20.83 6.51 20.32
N PHE A 86 -20.90 7.52 19.47
CA PHE A 86 -22.00 7.70 18.53
C PHE A 86 -22.08 6.52 17.53
N ILE A 87 -20.96 6.11 16.95
CA ILE A 87 -20.90 4.95 16.04
C ILE A 87 -21.37 3.68 16.76
N TYR A 88 -20.87 3.44 17.97
CA TYR A 88 -21.23 2.28 18.79
C TYR A 88 -22.72 2.27 19.17
N LEU A 89 -23.26 3.42 19.58
CA LEU A 89 -24.66 3.60 19.93
C LEU A 89 -25.61 3.32 18.75
N ASN A 90 -25.15 3.56 17.52
CA ASN A 90 -25.88 3.24 16.29
C ASN A 90 -25.76 1.75 15.86
N GLY A 91 -25.17 0.90 16.70
CA GLY A 91 -25.11 -0.55 16.48
C GLY A 91 -23.96 -1.01 15.58
N TYR A 92 -22.99 -0.15 15.30
CA TYR A 92 -21.81 -0.51 14.51
C TYR A 92 -20.71 -1.08 15.41
N GLU A 93 -20.08 -2.15 14.92
CA GLU A 93 -18.92 -2.75 15.58
C GLU A 93 -17.62 -2.36 14.87
N ILE A 94 -16.64 -1.89 15.63
CA ILE A 94 -15.32 -1.52 15.11
C ILE A 94 -14.32 -2.59 15.55
N GLN A 95 -13.77 -3.32 14.58
CA GLN A 95 -12.76 -4.36 14.83
C GLN A 95 -11.42 -3.95 14.23
N ASN A 96 -10.35 -4.04 15.02
CA ASN A 96 -8.99 -3.97 14.50
C ASN A 96 -8.66 -5.32 13.85
N LYS A 97 -8.55 -5.34 12.52
CA LYS A 97 -8.16 -6.53 11.75
C LYS A 97 -6.66 -6.81 11.95
N LYS A 98 -6.26 -7.13 13.19
CA LYS A 98 -4.92 -7.65 13.48
C LYS A 98 -4.81 -8.98 12.73
N ASN A 99 -3.90 -9.03 11.75
CA ASN A 99 -3.47 -10.21 10.98
C ASN A 99 -4.17 -10.47 9.64
N GLU A 100 -3.99 -9.59 8.66
CA GLU A 100 -3.65 -10.08 7.33
C GLU A 100 -2.14 -9.93 7.14
N THR A 101 -1.46 -11.00 7.56
CA THR A 101 -0.10 -11.42 7.16
C THR A 101 0.58 -10.49 6.17
N SER A 102 1.71 -9.88 6.61
CA SER A 102 2.86 -9.49 5.78
C SER A 102 2.61 -9.75 4.30
N TYR A 103 1.94 -8.82 3.62
CA TYR A 103 1.75 -8.89 2.19
C TYR A 103 3.15 -8.83 1.59
N ASN A 104 3.67 -10.00 1.19
CA ASN A 104 4.97 -10.14 0.55
C ASN A 104 4.71 -10.58 -0.90
N PRO A 105 4.28 -9.64 -1.75
CA PRO A 105 3.83 -9.90 -3.12
C PRO A 105 4.90 -10.64 -3.94
N VAL A 106 6.17 -10.40 -3.59
CA VAL A 106 7.34 -10.96 -4.26
C VAL A 106 7.39 -12.50 -4.19
N LYS A 107 6.96 -13.14 -3.09
CA LYS A 107 7.14 -14.60 -2.92
C LYS A 107 6.10 -15.45 -3.66
N LYS A 108 4.91 -14.93 -3.95
CA LYS A 108 3.83 -15.75 -4.54
C LYS A 108 3.84 -15.72 -6.07
N GLY A 109 4.16 -14.57 -6.68
CA GLY A 109 4.22 -14.40 -8.15
C GLY A 109 5.46 -15.03 -8.80
N TRP A 110 6.62 -15.00 -8.12
CA TRP A 110 7.88 -15.55 -8.68
C TRP A 110 7.89 -17.07 -8.84
N LYS A 111 7.06 -17.80 -8.08
CA LYS A 111 6.95 -19.25 -8.21
C LYS A 111 6.45 -19.67 -9.60
N TRP A 112 5.55 -18.89 -10.17
CA TRP A 112 5.02 -19.19 -11.51
C TRP A 112 5.89 -18.59 -12.62
N ALA A 113 6.53 -17.44 -12.38
CA ALA A 113 7.43 -16.83 -13.35
C ALA A 113 8.64 -17.73 -13.70
N THR A 114 9.23 -18.37 -12.69
CA THR A 114 10.34 -19.32 -12.88
C THR A 114 9.90 -20.56 -13.66
N VAL A 115 8.75 -21.13 -13.34
CA VAL A 115 8.17 -22.27 -14.06
C VAL A 115 7.87 -21.92 -15.53
N THR A 116 7.32 -20.75 -15.79
CA THR A 116 7.02 -20.27 -17.15
C THR A 116 8.30 -20.05 -17.97
N LEU A 117 9.34 -19.45 -17.38
CA LEU A 117 10.64 -19.26 -18.05
C LEU A 117 11.32 -20.61 -18.38
N ILE A 118 11.29 -21.56 -17.44
CA ILE A 118 11.82 -22.91 -17.66
C ILE A 118 11.03 -23.62 -18.77
N PHE A 119 9.70 -23.50 -18.78
CA PHE A 119 8.86 -24.09 -19.83
C PHE A 119 9.19 -23.55 -21.22
N PHE A 120 9.30 -22.22 -21.39
CA PHE A 120 9.67 -21.63 -22.69
C PHE A 120 11.10 -21.99 -23.11
N PHE A 121 12.04 -22.08 -22.17
CA PHE A 121 13.41 -22.54 -22.44
C PHE A 121 13.44 -24.00 -22.93
N LEU A 122 12.68 -24.89 -22.28
CA LEU A 122 12.55 -26.28 -22.70
C LEU A 122 11.85 -26.42 -24.06
N LEU A 123 10.84 -25.59 -24.34
CA LEU A 123 10.13 -25.56 -25.62
C LEU A 123 11.06 -25.09 -26.76
N LEU A 124 11.88 -24.07 -26.51
CA LEU A 124 12.93 -23.63 -27.43
C LEU A 124 13.93 -24.76 -27.71
N LEU A 125 14.43 -25.42 -26.67
CA LEU A 125 15.37 -26.55 -26.82
C LEU A 125 14.75 -27.71 -27.61
N ALA A 126 13.49 -28.05 -27.36
CA ALA A 126 12.78 -29.08 -28.10
C ALA A 126 12.59 -28.71 -29.59
N PHE A 127 12.31 -27.44 -29.89
CA PHE A 127 12.17 -26.97 -31.27
C PHE A 127 13.50 -27.02 -32.02
N ILE A 128 14.60 -26.63 -31.38
CA ILE A 128 15.96 -26.74 -31.93
C ILE A 128 16.31 -28.21 -32.17
N ALA A 129 16.01 -29.10 -31.23
CA ALA A 129 16.26 -30.53 -31.36
C ALA A 129 15.45 -31.17 -32.50
N LEU A 130 14.17 -30.82 -32.65
CA LEU A 130 13.33 -31.31 -33.75
C LEU A 130 13.82 -30.81 -35.12
N GLY A 131 14.30 -29.57 -35.20
CA GLY A 131 14.95 -29.03 -36.40
C GLY A 131 16.22 -29.81 -36.75
N ALA A 132 17.07 -30.08 -35.76
CA ALA A 132 18.30 -30.86 -35.93
C ALA A 132 18.01 -32.31 -36.38
N VAL A 133 17.03 -32.98 -35.77
CA VAL A 133 16.64 -34.35 -36.14
C VAL A 133 16.13 -34.41 -37.58
N LYS A 134 15.28 -33.47 -38.01
CA LYS A 134 14.82 -33.41 -39.41
C LYS A 134 15.97 -33.26 -40.41
N VAL A 135 16.95 -32.40 -40.09
CA VAL A 135 18.17 -32.22 -40.91
C VAL A 135 19.02 -33.48 -40.95
N CYS A 136 19.13 -34.22 -39.85
CA CYS A 136 19.88 -35.48 -39.79
C CYS A 136 19.14 -36.66 -40.45
N THR A 137 17.80 -36.70 -40.44
CA THR A 137 17.01 -37.76 -41.09
C THR A 137 16.83 -37.53 -42.59
N GLY A 138 17.04 -36.31 -43.08
CA GLY A 138 17.03 -35.97 -44.50
C GLY A 138 18.44 -35.93 -45.07
N MET A 139 18.92 -37.05 -45.61
CA MET A 139 20.06 -37.06 -46.52
C MET A 139 19.64 -36.28 -47.78
N PHE A 140 19.99 -34.99 -47.85
CA PHE A 140 19.64 -33.97 -48.86
C PHE A 140 18.21 -33.38 -48.81
N PRO A 141 17.94 -32.42 -47.90
CA PRO A 141 16.72 -31.61 -47.97
C PRO A 141 16.76 -30.68 -49.20
N SER A 142 15.61 -30.47 -49.85
CA SER A 142 15.51 -29.46 -50.92
C SER A 142 15.81 -28.07 -50.34
N THR A 143 16.43 -27.20 -51.13
CA THR A 143 16.80 -25.84 -50.69
C THR A 143 15.62 -25.13 -50.01
N ASN A 144 14.41 -25.27 -50.55
CA ASN A 144 13.18 -24.64 -50.03
C ASN A 144 12.81 -25.09 -48.61
N GLU A 145 13.01 -26.35 -48.23
CA GLU A 145 12.67 -26.83 -46.88
C GLU A 145 13.61 -26.27 -45.81
N VAL A 146 14.90 -26.17 -46.15
CA VAL A 146 15.91 -25.55 -45.28
C VAL A 146 15.59 -24.07 -45.10
N TYR A 147 15.27 -23.34 -46.18
CA TYR A 147 14.89 -21.93 -46.11
C TYR A 147 13.65 -21.70 -45.23
N MET A 148 12.60 -22.50 -45.38
CA MET A 148 11.39 -22.35 -44.56
C MET A 148 11.68 -22.63 -43.08
N SER A 149 12.51 -23.63 -42.75
CA SER A 149 12.88 -23.92 -41.36
C SER A 149 13.67 -22.78 -40.70
N ILE A 150 14.58 -22.14 -41.43
CA ILE A 150 15.34 -20.97 -40.94
C ILE A 150 14.41 -19.79 -40.73
N ILE A 151 13.47 -19.53 -41.66
CA ILE A 151 12.50 -18.45 -41.53
C ILE A 151 11.62 -18.65 -40.29
N TYR A 152 11.11 -19.86 -40.05
CA TYR A 152 10.32 -20.14 -38.84
C TYR A 152 11.14 -19.99 -37.55
N LEU A 153 12.41 -20.38 -37.55
CA LEU A 153 13.31 -20.18 -36.40
C LEU A 153 13.53 -18.69 -36.12
N VAL A 154 13.76 -17.88 -37.15
CA VAL A 154 13.95 -16.42 -37.02
C VAL A 154 12.68 -15.76 -36.48
N ILE A 155 11.51 -16.13 -36.98
CA ILE A 155 10.22 -15.62 -36.50
C ILE A 155 9.97 -16.04 -35.04
N ALA A 156 10.24 -17.30 -34.68
CA ALA A 156 10.09 -17.80 -33.32
C ALA A 156 11.03 -17.07 -32.34
N CYS A 157 12.30 -16.85 -32.73
CA CYS A 157 13.25 -16.07 -31.95
C CYS A 157 12.78 -14.61 -31.76
N ALA A 158 12.29 -13.96 -32.82
CA ALA A 158 11.78 -12.60 -32.74
C ALA A 158 10.56 -12.49 -31.80
N PHE A 159 9.65 -13.47 -31.86
CA PHE A 159 8.48 -13.54 -30.99
C PHE A 159 8.85 -13.75 -29.52
N LEU A 160 9.81 -14.64 -29.23
CA LEU A 160 10.30 -14.88 -27.87
C LEU A 160 11.01 -13.66 -27.28
N LEU A 161 11.80 -12.93 -28.08
CA LEU A 161 12.41 -11.67 -27.66
C LEU A 161 11.34 -10.61 -27.35
N GLY A 162 10.29 -10.51 -28.17
CA GLY A 162 9.15 -9.63 -27.93
C GLY A 162 8.41 -9.94 -26.63
N ILE A 163 8.10 -11.21 -26.39
CA ILE A 163 7.46 -11.67 -25.14
C ILE A 163 8.35 -11.36 -23.94
N THR A 164 9.67 -11.61 -24.04
CA THR A 164 10.62 -11.34 -22.95
C THR A 164 10.65 -9.86 -22.59
N LYS A 165 10.63 -8.96 -23.58
CA LYS A 165 10.57 -7.51 -23.36
C LYS A 165 9.26 -7.09 -22.68
N ILE A 166 8.13 -7.67 -23.08
CA ILE A 166 6.81 -7.41 -22.46
C ILE A 166 6.81 -7.87 -21.01
N ILE A 167 7.34 -9.08 -20.72
CA ILE A 167 7.44 -9.63 -19.36
C ILE A 167 8.33 -8.73 -18.49
N LEU A 168 9.49 -8.31 -18.99
CA LEU A 168 10.38 -7.41 -18.25
C LEU A 168 9.71 -6.06 -17.94
N LYS A 169 8.93 -5.52 -18.87
CA LYS A 169 8.17 -4.28 -18.67
C LYS A 169 7.04 -4.45 -17.65
N LEU A 170 6.34 -5.59 -17.66
CA LEU A 170 5.34 -5.95 -16.66
C LEU A 170 5.97 -6.10 -15.26
N ILE A 171 7.13 -6.74 -15.17
CA ILE A 171 7.88 -6.86 -13.91
C ILE A 171 8.26 -5.46 -13.41
N ALA A 172 8.80 -4.60 -14.27
CA ALA A 172 9.18 -3.24 -13.90
C ALA A 172 7.98 -2.42 -13.39
N LEU A 173 6.86 -2.45 -14.12
CA LEU A 173 5.61 -1.79 -13.72
C LEU A 173 5.11 -2.33 -12.38
N TYR A 174 5.15 -3.64 -12.19
CA TYR A 174 4.75 -4.28 -10.95
C TYR A 174 5.66 -3.89 -9.79
N THR A 175 6.99 -3.88 -9.99
CA THR A 175 7.94 -3.47 -8.95
C THR A 175 7.79 -2.01 -8.55
N ASP A 176 7.42 -1.11 -9.48
CA ASP A 176 7.18 0.30 -9.16
C ASP A 176 5.87 0.51 -8.39
N VAL A 177 4.81 -0.23 -8.73
CA VAL A 177 3.56 -0.23 -7.95
C VAL A 177 3.84 -0.72 -6.52
N LEU A 178 4.60 -1.80 -6.37
CA LEU A 178 4.99 -2.31 -5.05
C LEU A 178 5.87 -1.36 -4.27
N ARG A 179 6.78 -0.62 -4.94
CA ARG A 179 7.61 0.39 -4.28
C ARG A 179 6.75 1.50 -3.70
N LYS A 180 5.77 2.00 -4.46
CA LYS A 180 4.84 3.04 -4.00
C LYS A 180 3.98 2.57 -2.83
N GLU A 181 3.46 1.33 -2.89
CA GLU A 181 2.73 0.75 -1.76
C GLU A 181 3.61 0.64 -0.51
N HIS A 182 4.87 0.21 -0.66
CA HIS A 182 5.80 0.12 0.46
C HIS A 182 6.16 1.50 1.04
N GLU A 183 6.35 2.53 0.21
CA GLU A 183 6.61 3.90 0.66
C GLU A 183 5.45 4.42 1.51
N VAL A 184 4.22 4.33 1.00
CA VAL A 184 3.00 4.74 1.72
C VAL A 184 2.87 3.97 3.04
N LEU A 185 3.02 2.65 3.02
CA LEU A 185 2.96 1.84 4.23
C LEU A 185 4.08 2.20 5.22
N SER A 186 5.29 2.51 4.74
CA SER A 186 6.41 2.87 5.59
C SER A 186 6.25 4.24 6.26
N GLU A 187 5.47 5.14 5.69
CA GLU A 187 5.11 6.42 6.34
C GLU A 187 4.09 6.23 7.47
N LEU A 188 3.23 5.21 7.37
CA LEU A 188 2.18 4.91 8.35
C LEU A 188 2.67 4.22 9.64
N TYR A 189 3.88 3.65 9.67
CA TYR A 189 4.41 2.95 10.85
C TYR A 189 5.42 3.80 11.62
N THR A 190 5.40 3.72 12.95
CA THR A 190 6.44 4.31 13.79
C THR A 190 7.77 3.55 13.67
N GLU A 191 8.90 4.22 13.93
CA GLU A 191 10.24 3.60 13.82
C GLU A 191 10.43 2.35 14.69
N GLU A 192 9.75 2.28 15.83
CA GLU A 192 9.75 1.09 16.70
C GLU A 192 9.01 -0.08 16.05
N GLN A 193 7.84 0.17 15.47
CA GLN A 193 7.07 -0.84 14.73
C GLN A 193 7.86 -1.36 13.52
N LYS A 194 8.56 -0.46 12.79
CA LYS A 194 9.45 -0.85 11.69
C LYS A 194 10.55 -1.81 12.16
N LYS A 195 11.24 -1.47 13.26
CA LYS A 195 12.30 -2.31 13.83
C LYS A 195 11.80 -3.68 14.26
N GLU A 196 10.60 -3.76 14.84
CA GLU A 196 10.01 -5.02 15.28
C GLU A 196 9.59 -5.92 14.10
N ILE A 197 9.03 -5.34 13.03
CA ILE A 197 8.73 -6.07 11.79
C ILE A 197 10.00 -6.65 11.17
N ILE A 198 11.08 -5.85 11.09
CA ILE A 198 12.38 -6.29 10.58
C ILE A 198 12.93 -7.44 11.42
N ARG A 199 12.86 -7.33 12.76
CA ARG A 199 13.31 -8.38 13.68
C ARG A 199 12.51 -9.68 13.51
N LYS A 200 11.19 -9.60 13.37
CA LYS A 200 10.32 -10.78 13.11
C LYS A 200 10.61 -11.44 11.78
N ASN A 201 10.84 -10.67 10.72
CA ASN A 201 11.16 -11.24 9.40
C ASN A 201 12.53 -11.90 9.35
N LYS A 202 13.53 -11.36 10.06
CA LYS A 202 14.87 -11.98 10.17
C LYS A 202 14.83 -13.34 10.83
N ASN A 203 13.89 -13.57 11.74
CA ASN A 203 13.72 -14.85 12.44
C ASN A 203 12.87 -15.88 11.66
N ARG A 204 12.37 -15.54 10.47
CA ARG A 204 11.57 -16.43 9.61
C ARG A 204 12.34 -16.99 8.40
N ILE A 205 13.59 -16.58 8.22
CA ILE A 205 14.52 -17.05 7.18
C ILE A 205 15.55 -17.92 7.88
#